data_AF-A0A258IJ20-F1
#
_entry.id   AF-A0A258IJ20-F1
#
_cell.length_a   1.000
_cell.length_b   1.000
_cell.length_c   1.000
_cell.angle_alpha   90.00
_cell.angle_beta   90.00
_cell.angle_gamma   90.00
#
_symmetry.space_group_name_H-M   'P 1'
#
loop_
_entity.id
_entity.type
_entity.pdbx_description
1 polymer ?
#
loop_
_entity_poly.entity_id
_entity_poly.type
_entity_poly.pdbx_seq_one_letter_code
_entity_poly.pdbx_strand_id
1 'polypeptide(L)' 'MTRQVIEAGRALKISVHDHLVVGREGVASFKALGLM' A
#
# COMPACT_ATOMS: atom_id res chain seq x y z
N MET A 1 8.06 -6.12 1.49
CA MET A 1 7.23 -5.50 2.54
C MET A 1 5.77 -5.28 2.11
N THR A 2 5.42 -4.41 1.13
CA THR A 2 4.00 -4.10 0.80
C THR A 2 3.14 -5.34 0.56
N ARG A 3 3.60 -6.28 -0.28
CA ARG A 3 2.91 -7.57 -0.50
C ARG A 3 2.72 -8.38 0.79
N GLN A 4 3.72 -8.44 1.67
CA GLN A 4 3.62 -9.18 2.94
C GLN A 4 2.54 -8.57 3.86
N VAL A 5 2.44 -7.23 3.89
CA VAL A 5 1.40 -6.53 4.66
C VAL A 5 0.01 -6.80 4.07
N ILE A 6 -0.13 -6.77 2.73
CA ILE A 6 -1.38 -7.13 2.04
C ILE A 6 -1.82 -8.55 2.41
N GLU A 7 -0.91 -9.51 2.32
CA GLU A 7 -1.20 -10.91 2.64
C GLU A 7 -1.59 -11.10 4.12
N ALA A 8 -0.90 -10.42 5.04
CA ALA A 8 -1.25 -10.43 6.46
C ALA A 8 -2.65 -9.84 6.73
N GLY A 9 -2.99 -8.71 6.08
CA GLY A 9 -4.31 -8.10 6.18
C GLY A 9 -5.43 -9.02 5.67
N ARG A 10 -5.19 -9.73 4.56
CA ARG A 10 -6.17 -10.66 3.98
C ARG A 10 -6.57 -11.76 4.96
N ALA A 11 -5.62 -12.32 5.71
CA ALA A 11 -5.90 -13.34 6.73
C ALA A 11 -6.86 -12.84 7.83
N LEU A 12 -6.85 -11.53 8.09
CA LEU A 12 -7.71 -10.86 9.08
C LEU A 12 -8.98 -10.25 8.46
N LYS A 13 -9.25 -10.51 7.17
CA LYS A 13 -10.32 -9.85 6.39
C LYS A 13 -10.19 -8.32 6.31
N ILE A 14 -8.97 -7.81 6.32
CA ILE A 14 -8.64 -6.39 6.18
C ILE A 14 -8.04 -6.15 4.80
N SER A 15 -8.61 -5.20 4.04
CA SER A 15 -8.06 -4.77 2.75
C SER A 15 -7.08 -3.62 2.92
N VAL A 16 -5.92 -3.73 2.25
CA VAL A 16 -4.99 -2.60 2.09
C VAL A 16 -5.34 -1.89 0.78
N HIS A 17 -5.84 -0.66 0.88
CA HIS A 17 -6.34 0.08 -0.27
C HIS A 17 -5.23 0.75 -1.09
N ASP A 18 -4.16 1.19 -0.43
CA ASP A 18 -3.02 1.82 -1.07
C ASP A 18 -1.78 1.77 -0.15
N HIS A 19 -0.61 1.96 -0.74
CA HIS A 19 0.63 2.24 -0.03
C HIS A 19 1.12 3.63 -0.43
N LEU A 20 1.06 4.57 0.51
CA LEU A 20 1.48 5.95 0.30
C LEU A 20 2.89 6.17 0.87
N VAL A 21 3.79 6.66 0.02
CA VAL A 21 5.08 7.19 0.47
C VAL A 21 4.96 8.70 0.53
N VAL A 22 5.06 9.26 1.74
CA VAL A 22 4.89 10.69 2.00
C VAL A 22 6.27 11.33 2.21
N GLY A 23 6.56 12.39 1.46
CA GLY A 23 7.77 13.19 1.59
C GLY A 23 7.44 14.69 1.70
N ARG A 24 8.48 15.51 1.82
CA ARG A 24 8.33 16.97 1.98
C ARG A 24 7.60 17.65 0.81
N GLU A 25 7.78 17.15 -0.40
CA GLU A 25 7.28 17.77 -1.64
C GLU A 25 6.06 17.04 -2.23
N GLY A 26 5.56 16.00 -1.57
CA GLY A 26 4.36 15.31 -2.03
C GLY A 26 4.22 13.87 -1.56
N VAL A 27 3.28 13.18 -2.19
CA VAL A 27 2.88 11.80 -1.87
C VAL A 27 2.90 10.96 -3.14
N ALA A 28 3.57 9.82 -3.08
CA ALA A 28 3.50 8.80 -4.14
C ALA A 28 2.54 7.69 -3.72
N SER A 29 1.55 7.40 -4.58
CA SER A 29 0.63 6.28 -4.43
C SER A 29 1.12 5.08 -5.23
N PHE A 30 1.33 3.95 -4.57
CA PHE A 30 1.73 2.73 -5.25
C PHE A 30 0.61 2.20 -6.14
N LYS A 31 -0.65 2.34 -5.71
CA LYS A 31 -1.81 1.98 -6.54
C LYS A 31 -1.86 2.81 -7.82
N ALA A 32 -1.70 4.14 -7.73
CA ALA A 32 -1.73 5.02 -8.90
C ALA A 32 -0.56 4.75 -9.86
N LEU A 33 0.58 4.31 -9.33
CA LEU A 33 1.76 3.92 -10.11
C LEU A 33 1.69 2.48 -10.65
N GLY A 34 0.62 1.72 -10.36
CA GLY A 34 0.47 0.32 -10.82
C GLY A 34 1.41 -0.68 -10.13
N LEU A 35 1.84 -0.37 -8.90
CA LEU A 35 2.81 -1.16 -8.13
C LEU A 35 2.18 -2.09 -7.09
N MET A 36 0.84 -2.15 -7.02
CA MET A 36 0.07 -2.98 -6.08
C MET A 36 -0.73 -4.07 -6.77
#